data_AF-A0A2V8MBJ2-F1
#
_entry.id   AF-A0A2V8MBJ2-F1
#
_cell.length_a   1.000
_cell.length_b   1.000
_cell.length_c   1.000
_cell.angle_alpha   90.00
_cell.angle_beta   90.00
_cell.angle_gamma   90.00
#
_symmetry.space_group_name_H-M   'P 1'
#
loop_
_entity.id
_entity.type
_entity.pdbx_description
1 polymer ?
#
loop_
_entity_poly.entity_id
_entity_poly.type
_entity_poly.pdbx_seq_one_letter_code
_entity_poly.pdbx_strand_id
1 'polypeptide(L)'
;MIICPACGSSVEGDLRQGCSSCGARAVGPPLARPEHELPSYGRASIAFASGVIMSVGFLVSTIAALVENNGLSLRFWTVRFWTVVAAGETAAWRLKWMALPVAIAVLWSGARIIRSIKTDPNKFIGLRAARIGFTNAAVVTTLFATLIGITVPARLRQRRYGIEAKLYARGRTLSRALLEYRELHGTVPPQEELVKELRTLPDPDGSIAEALRDLDPSGYQPGAVLASATKAKPTALRGGAIRNASVNTTAGSAGDHGIAFTNYDWRLPGEDKILNTDDDLIIRDGLVMTVADFQTYFATRSSAP
;
A
#
# COMPACT_ATOMS: atom_id res chain seq x y z
N MET A 1 40.79 -14.33 -26.38
CA MET A 1 40.66 -15.48 -25.46
C MET A 1 40.39 -16.70 -26.31
N ILE A 2 41.28 -17.70 -26.27
CA ILE A 2 41.14 -18.92 -27.09
C ILE A 2 40.90 -20.09 -26.12
N ILE A 3 39.90 -20.92 -26.41
CA ILE A 3 39.58 -22.09 -25.58
C ILE A 3 40.50 -23.23 -26.02
N CYS A 4 41.21 -23.86 -25.08
CA CYS A 4 42.02 -25.02 -25.39
C CYS A 4 41.10 -26.19 -25.84
N PRO A 5 41.28 -26.75 -27.04
CA PRO A 5 40.41 -27.82 -27.53
C PRO A 5 40.59 -29.14 -26.77
N ALA A 6 41.70 -29.34 -26.06
CA ALA A 6 41.97 -30.56 -25.31
C ALA A 6 41.29 -30.59 -23.93
N CYS A 7 41.27 -29.48 -23.21
CA CYS A 7 40.78 -29.43 -21.82
C CYS A 7 39.70 -28.37 -21.56
N GLY A 8 39.36 -27.54 -22.54
CA GLY A 8 38.33 -26.50 -22.41
C GLY A 8 38.73 -25.26 -21.60
N SER A 9 39.95 -25.17 -21.08
CA SER A 9 40.38 -23.99 -20.30
C SER A 9 40.58 -22.76 -21.20
N SER A 10 40.21 -21.57 -20.72
CA SER A 10 40.50 -20.31 -21.41
C SER A 10 41.99 -19.99 -21.32
N VAL A 11 42.64 -19.83 -22.47
CA VAL A 11 44.05 -19.43 -22.56
C VAL A 11 44.12 -17.97 -23.02
N GLU A 12 44.88 -17.17 -22.27
CA GLU A 12 45.30 -15.82 -22.64
C GLU A 12 46.69 -15.89 -23.27
N GLY A 13 46.78 -15.54 -24.56
CA GLY A 13 48.01 -15.62 -25.33
C GLY A 13 47.94 -16.61 -26.50
N ASP A 14 49.11 -16.90 -27.07
CA ASP A 14 49.25 -17.76 -28.24
C ASP A 14 49.29 -19.23 -27.83
N LEU A 15 48.32 -20.04 -28.28
CA LEU A 15 48.21 -21.48 -27.99
C LEU A 15 49.43 -22.29 -28.46
N ARG A 16 50.30 -21.69 -29.26
CA ARG A 16 51.60 -22.24 -29.63
C ARG A 16 52.55 -22.39 -28.45
N GLN A 17 52.45 -21.52 -27.45
CA GLN A 17 53.24 -21.62 -26.22
C GLN A 17 52.75 -22.76 -25.30
N GLY A 18 51.56 -23.29 -25.58
CA GLY A 18 50.93 -24.37 -24.84
C GLY A 18 49.90 -23.88 -23.84
N CYS A 19 48.88 -24.71 -23.62
CA CYS A 19 47.91 -24.49 -22.58
C CYS A 19 48.56 -24.72 -21.20
N SER A 20 48.44 -23.74 -20.30
CA SER A 20 48.98 -23.83 -18.93
C SER A 20 48.33 -24.95 -18.11
N SER A 21 47.07 -25.31 -18.38
CA SER A 21 46.35 -26.33 -17.62
C SER A 21 46.65 -27.77 -18.06
N CYS A 22 46.79 -28.04 -19.37
CA CYS A 22 46.93 -29.41 -19.89
C CYS A 22 48.20 -29.65 -20.72
N GLY A 23 49.02 -28.62 -20.94
CA GLY A 23 50.25 -28.71 -21.74
C GLY A 23 50.03 -28.86 -23.25
N ALA A 24 48.79 -28.96 -23.73
CA ALA A 24 48.49 -29.11 -25.15
C ALA A 24 48.95 -27.88 -25.94
N ARG A 25 49.69 -28.10 -27.03
CA ARG A 25 50.21 -27.06 -27.94
C ARG A 25 49.50 -27.15 -29.29
N ALA A 26 49.28 -26.00 -29.93
CA ALA A 26 48.74 -25.98 -31.28
C ALA A 26 49.77 -26.55 -32.28
N VAL A 27 49.52 -27.76 -32.77
CA VAL A 27 50.36 -28.43 -33.78
C VAL A 27 49.85 -28.04 -35.17
N GLY A 28 50.11 -26.79 -35.58
CA GLY A 28 49.78 -26.30 -36.92
C GLY A 28 49.24 -24.88 -36.97
N PRO A 29 49.15 -24.26 -38.17
CA PRO A 29 48.38 -23.03 -38.35
C PRO A 29 46.90 -23.28 -37.97
N PRO A 30 46.18 -22.26 -37.49
CA PRO A 30 44.75 -22.41 -37.19
C PRO A 30 44.04 -22.96 -38.42
N LEU A 31 43.18 -23.96 -38.19
CA LEU A 31 42.34 -24.53 -39.25
C LEU A 31 41.67 -23.38 -40.02
N ALA A 32 41.75 -23.44 -41.36
CA ALA A 32 41.04 -22.50 -42.21
C ALA A 32 39.57 -22.49 -41.76
N ARG A 33 38.99 -21.30 -41.58
CA ARG A 33 37.57 -21.21 -41.23
C ARG A 33 36.78 -22.00 -42.28
N PRO A 34 35.84 -22.86 -41.85
CA PRO A 34 35.05 -23.63 -42.80
C PRO A 34 34.40 -22.65 -43.78
N GLU A 35 34.47 -22.97 -45.08
CA GLU A 35 33.89 -22.12 -46.13
C GLU A 35 32.38 -21.88 -45.90
N HIS A 36 31.74 -22.79 -45.17
CA HIS A 36 30.33 -22.74 -44.78
C HIS A 36 30.19 -22.93 -43.26
N GLU A 37 30.14 -21.83 -42.50
CA GLU A 37 29.69 -21.85 -41.11
C GLU A 37 28.17 -22.04 -41.09
N LEU A 38 27.68 -23.05 -40.36
CA LEU A 38 26.24 -23.22 -40.16
C LEU A 38 25.69 -22.00 -39.40
N PRO A 39 24.61 -21.37 -39.89
CA PRO A 39 24.08 -20.19 -39.25
C PRO A 39 23.54 -20.52 -37.85
N SER A 40 23.86 -19.68 -36.88
CA SER A 40 23.54 -19.96 -35.48
C SER A 40 22.09 -19.63 -35.12
N TYR A 41 21.41 -20.55 -34.40
CA TYR A 41 20.04 -20.38 -33.91
C TYR A 41 19.97 -19.81 -32.48
N GLY A 42 21.10 -19.75 -31.77
CA GLY A 42 21.15 -19.46 -30.33
C GLY A 42 20.57 -18.09 -29.95
N ARG A 43 20.77 -17.06 -30.78
CA ARG A 43 20.19 -15.73 -30.51
C ARG A 43 18.67 -15.73 -30.65
N ALA A 44 18.14 -16.41 -31.67
CA ALA A 44 16.71 -16.51 -31.90
C ALA A 44 16.02 -17.32 -30.81
N SER A 45 16.63 -18.41 -30.33
CA SER A 45 16.08 -19.22 -29.25
C SER A 45 16.04 -18.47 -27.92
N ILE A 46 17.07 -17.67 -27.59
CA ILE A 46 17.07 -16.83 -26.38
C ILE A 46 15.92 -15.81 -26.42
N ALA A 47 15.75 -15.10 -27.54
CA ALA A 47 14.67 -14.11 -27.68
C ALA A 47 13.27 -14.75 -27.66
N PHE A 48 13.14 -15.96 -28.20
CA PHE A 48 11.90 -16.73 -28.12
C PHE A 48 11.60 -17.20 -26.70
N ALA A 49 12.57 -17.85 -26.05
CA ALA A 49 12.43 -18.40 -24.71
C ALA A 49 12.13 -17.30 -23.67
N SER A 50 12.79 -16.14 -23.75
CA SER A 50 12.52 -15.04 -22.82
C SER A 50 11.08 -14.53 -22.91
N GLY A 51 10.53 -14.42 -24.13
CA GLY A 51 9.13 -14.05 -24.34
C GLY A 51 8.17 -15.11 -23.79
N VAL A 52 8.44 -16.39 -24.00
CA VAL A 52 7.62 -17.49 -23.45
C VAL A 52 7.66 -17.51 -21.92
N ILE A 53 8.84 -17.36 -21.32
CA ILE A 53 9.00 -17.32 -19.85
C ILE A 53 8.20 -16.16 -19.24
N MET A 54 8.24 -14.97 -19.84
CA MET A 54 7.44 -13.84 -19.37
C MET A 54 5.93 -14.14 -19.38
N SER A 55 5.41 -14.72 -20.46
CA SER A 55 3.99 -15.08 -20.56
C SER A 55 3.60 -16.16 -19.57
N VAL A 56 4.42 -17.20 -19.41
CA VAL A 56 4.15 -18.27 -18.46
C VAL A 56 4.18 -17.75 -17.02
N GLY A 57 5.17 -16.91 -16.66
CA GLY A 57 5.23 -16.30 -15.33
C GLY A 57 4.01 -15.43 -15.00
N PHE A 58 3.55 -14.64 -15.98
CA PHE A 58 2.33 -13.85 -15.82
C PHE A 58 1.07 -14.72 -15.71
N LEU A 59 0.95 -15.79 -16.51
CA LEU A 59 -0.17 -16.73 -16.43
C LEU A 59 -0.20 -17.48 -15.09
N VAL A 60 0.94 -18.01 -14.64
CA VAL A 60 1.05 -18.73 -13.36
C VAL A 60 0.66 -17.83 -12.19
N SER A 61 1.16 -16.59 -12.16
CA SER A 61 0.79 -15.63 -11.11
C SER A 61 -0.68 -15.23 -11.14
N THR A 62 -1.27 -15.10 -12.34
CA THR A 62 -2.71 -14.82 -12.49
C THR A 62 -3.55 -15.99 -12.00
N ILE A 63 -3.16 -17.23 -12.32
CA ILE A 63 -3.83 -18.45 -11.85
C ILE A 63 -3.72 -18.55 -10.32
N ALA A 64 -2.54 -18.31 -9.74
CA ALA A 64 -2.36 -18.32 -8.29
C ALA A 64 -3.29 -17.32 -7.59
N ALA A 65 -3.37 -16.08 -8.09
CA ALA A 65 -4.28 -15.07 -7.55
C ALA A 65 -5.76 -15.44 -7.74
N LEU A 66 -6.10 -16.12 -8.85
CA LEU A 66 -7.47 -16.60 -9.07
C LEU A 66 -7.85 -17.70 -8.06
N VAL A 67 -6.93 -18.60 -7.74
CA VAL A 67 -7.11 -19.66 -6.72
C VAL A 67 -7.24 -19.06 -5.32
N GLU A 68 -6.45 -18.04 -4.99
CA GLU A 68 -6.56 -17.34 -3.70
C GLU A 68 -7.92 -16.64 -3.52
N ASN A 69 -8.43 -16.00 -4.58
CA ASN A 69 -9.69 -15.23 -4.50
C ASN A 69 -10.95 -16.11 -4.46
N ASN A 70 -10.96 -17.25 -5.16
CA ASN A 70 -12.14 -18.10 -5.30
C ASN A 70 -12.08 -19.39 -4.47
N GLY A 71 -10.94 -19.66 -3.81
CA GLY A 71 -10.65 -20.95 -3.19
C GLY A 71 -10.47 -22.09 -4.22
N LEU A 72 -10.18 -23.30 -3.73
CA LEU A 72 -10.04 -24.52 -4.56
C LEU A 72 -11.37 -25.05 -5.12
N SER A 73 -12.48 -24.31 -4.95
CA SER A 73 -13.76 -24.67 -5.55
C SER A 73 -13.67 -24.46 -7.07
N LEU A 74 -13.22 -25.51 -7.78
CA LEU A 74 -13.02 -25.61 -9.23
C LEU A 74 -14.34 -25.54 -10.01
N ARG A 75 -15.26 -24.66 -9.65
CA ARG A 75 -16.42 -24.30 -10.46
C ARG A 75 -15.97 -23.41 -11.62
N PHE A 76 -15.06 -23.94 -12.43
CA PHE A 76 -14.42 -23.29 -13.57
C PHE A 76 -15.44 -22.72 -14.57
N TRP A 77 -16.64 -23.30 -14.62
CA TRP A 77 -17.72 -22.86 -15.50
C TRP A 77 -18.41 -21.55 -15.08
N THR A 78 -18.20 -21.06 -13.85
CA THR A 78 -18.79 -19.79 -13.38
C THR A 78 -17.78 -18.66 -13.27
N VAL A 79 -16.56 -18.83 -13.78
CA VAL A 79 -15.52 -17.79 -13.76
C VAL A 79 -15.97 -16.62 -14.65
N ARG A 80 -16.55 -15.59 -14.03
CA ARG A 80 -16.93 -14.35 -14.72
C ARG A 80 -15.65 -13.66 -15.22
N PHE A 81 -15.68 -13.12 -16.44
CA PHE A 81 -14.57 -12.34 -17.02
C PHE A 81 -13.93 -11.36 -16.01
N TRP A 82 -14.76 -10.65 -15.24
CA TRP A 82 -14.32 -9.70 -14.22
C TRP A 82 -13.47 -10.31 -13.10
N THR A 83 -13.69 -11.58 -12.74
CA THR A 83 -12.86 -12.28 -11.74
C THR A 83 -11.46 -12.57 -12.26
N VAL A 84 -11.34 -12.90 -13.56
CA VAL A 84 -10.03 -13.07 -14.23
C VAL A 84 -9.30 -11.74 -14.31
N VAL A 85 -10.01 -10.66 -14.67
CA VAL A 85 -9.42 -9.31 -14.71
C VAL A 85 -8.94 -8.89 -13.33
N ALA A 86 -9.74 -9.10 -12.29
CA ALA A 86 -9.34 -8.80 -10.91
C ALA A 86 -8.14 -9.63 -10.44
N ALA A 87 -8.11 -10.93 -10.76
CA ALA A 87 -6.94 -11.78 -10.48
C ALA A 87 -5.69 -11.29 -11.23
N GLY A 88 -5.83 -10.94 -12.52
CA GLY A 88 -4.75 -10.38 -13.33
C GLY A 88 -4.24 -9.04 -12.79
N GLU A 89 -5.13 -8.18 -12.30
CA GLU A 89 -4.77 -6.95 -11.59
C GLU A 89 -3.94 -7.27 -10.34
N THR A 90 -4.41 -8.18 -9.48
CA THR A 90 -3.70 -8.52 -8.24
C THR A 90 -2.32 -9.12 -8.51
N ALA A 91 -2.20 -9.98 -9.52
CA ALA A 91 -0.93 -10.52 -9.98
C ALA A 91 0.01 -9.42 -10.50
N ALA A 92 -0.52 -8.49 -11.30
CA ALA A 92 0.25 -7.37 -11.82
C ALA A 92 0.82 -6.48 -10.71
N TRP A 93 0.01 -6.17 -9.68
CA TRP A 93 0.45 -5.38 -8.53
C TRP A 93 1.52 -6.06 -7.68
N ARG A 94 1.43 -7.38 -7.48
CA ARG A 94 2.45 -8.15 -6.75
C ARG A 94 3.78 -8.17 -7.50
N LEU A 95 3.71 -8.30 -8.82
CA LEU A 95 4.89 -8.46 -9.66
C LEU A 95 5.55 -7.14 -10.08
N LYS A 96 4.90 -5.97 -9.95
CA LYS A 96 5.39 -4.69 -10.52
C LYS A 96 6.85 -4.35 -10.22
N TRP A 97 7.34 -4.64 -9.01
CA TRP A 97 8.71 -4.33 -8.62
C TRP A 97 9.75 -5.20 -9.33
N MET A 98 9.39 -6.44 -9.70
CA MET A 98 10.26 -7.37 -10.41
C MET A 98 10.00 -7.40 -11.91
N ALA A 99 8.73 -7.39 -12.33
CA ALA A 99 8.32 -7.53 -13.71
C ALA A 99 8.67 -6.33 -14.57
N LEU A 100 8.61 -5.10 -14.03
CA LEU A 100 8.89 -3.89 -14.80
C LEU A 100 10.37 -3.81 -15.25
N PRO A 101 11.39 -3.98 -14.38
CA PRO A 101 12.77 -4.01 -14.84
C PRO A 101 13.08 -5.21 -15.76
N VAL A 102 12.49 -6.38 -15.48
CA VAL A 102 12.65 -7.58 -16.33
C VAL A 102 12.05 -7.34 -17.73
N ALA A 103 10.86 -6.75 -17.82
CA ALA A 103 10.23 -6.43 -19.09
C ALA A 103 11.07 -5.46 -19.93
N ILE A 104 11.61 -4.41 -19.30
CA ILE A 104 12.52 -3.46 -19.96
C ILE A 104 13.76 -4.19 -20.49
N ALA A 105 14.38 -5.05 -19.67
CA ALA A 105 15.56 -5.81 -20.08
C ALA A 105 15.27 -6.79 -21.24
N VAL A 106 14.14 -7.51 -21.19
CA VAL A 106 13.74 -8.46 -22.24
C VAL A 106 13.40 -7.74 -23.54
N LEU A 107 12.66 -6.63 -23.50
CA LEU A 107 12.34 -5.85 -24.69
C LEU A 107 13.60 -5.21 -25.30
N TRP A 108 14.48 -4.64 -24.48
CA TRP A 108 15.70 -4.03 -24.97
C TRP A 108 16.66 -5.06 -25.59
N SER A 109 16.89 -6.19 -24.89
CA SER A 109 17.75 -7.27 -25.39
C SER A 109 17.15 -7.95 -26.62
N GLY A 110 15.84 -8.21 -26.63
CA GLY A 110 15.13 -8.78 -27.78
C GLY A 110 15.19 -7.87 -29.01
N ALA A 111 15.01 -6.56 -28.83
CA ALA A 111 15.17 -5.59 -29.92
C ALA A 111 16.60 -5.58 -30.47
N ARG A 112 17.62 -5.62 -29.60
CA ARG A 112 19.03 -5.71 -30.00
C ARG A 112 19.34 -7.00 -30.77
N ILE A 113 18.83 -8.14 -30.30
CA ILE A 113 18.97 -9.43 -30.97
C ILE A 113 18.34 -9.39 -32.37
N ILE A 114 17.10 -8.92 -32.49
CA ILE A 114 16.41 -8.82 -33.78
C ILE A 114 17.17 -7.92 -34.76
N ARG A 115 17.70 -6.77 -34.30
CA ARG A 115 18.55 -5.92 -35.13
C ARG A 115 19.80 -6.67 -35.59
N SER A 116 20.46 -7.40 -34.70
CA SER A 116 21.66 -8.17 -35.05
C SER A 116 21.41 -9.26 -36.09
N ILE A 117 20.28 -9.97 -36.02
CA ILE A 117 19.89 -11.01 -36.99
C ILE A 117 19.57 -10.37 -38.35
N LYS A 118 18.98 -9.16 -38.36
CA LYS A 118 18.70 -8.43 -39.60
C LYS A 118 19.96 -7.92 -40.29
N THR A 119 20.98 -7.50 -39.53
CA THR A 119 22.23 -6.97 -40.10
C THR A 119 23.08 -8.07 -40.74
N ASP A 120 23.14 -9.28 -40.14
CA ASP A 120 23.98 -10.38 -40.61
C ASP A 120 23.15 -11.66 -40.90
N PRO A 121 22.32 -11.70 -41.97
CA PRO A 121 21.45 -12.85 -42.26
C PRO A 121 22.22 -14.14 -42.59
N ASN A 122 23.46 -14.03 -43.08
CA ASN A 122 24.29 -15.18 -43.40
C ASN A 122 24.82 -15.91 -42.15
N LYS A 123 24.92 -15.21 -41.00
CA LYS A 123 25.43 -15.77 -39.73
C LYS A 123 24.34 -16.24 -38.79
N PHE A 124 23.12 -15.71 -38.93
CA PHE A 124 22.02 -15.95 -38.00
C PHE A 124 20.74 -16.33 -38.74
N ILE A 125 20.07 -17.38 -38.26
CA ILE A 125 18.75 -17.80 -38.75
C ILE A 125 17.71 -17.70 -37.64
N GLY A 126 16.43 -17.91 -37.97
CA GLY A 126 15.34 -17.92 -36.97
C GLY A 126 14.69 -16.57 -36.69
N LEU A 127 14.76 -15.60 -37.61
CA LEU A 127 14.17 -14.27 -37.45
C LEU A 127 12.66 -14.30 -37.10
N ARG A 128 11.90 -15.26 -37.65
CA ARG A 128 10.47 -15.43 -37.33
C ARG A 128 10.27 -15.80 -35.86
N ALA A 129 11.04 -16.77 -35.34
CA ALA A 129 10.95 -17.19 -33.95
C ALA A 129 11.31 -16.04 -32.99
N ALA A 130 12.39 -15.30 -33.28
CA ALA A 130 12.78 -14.13 -32.49
C ALA A 130 11.68 -13.06 -32.47
N ARG A 131 11.01 -12.80 -33.61
CA ARG A 131 9.89 -11.86 -33.68
C ARG A 131 8.70 -12.33 -32.85
N ILE A 132 8.32 -13.60 -32.91
CA ILE A 132 7.21 -14.17 -32.12
C ILE A 132 7.47 -13.99 -30.62
N GLY A 133 8.68 -14.33 -30.15
CA GLY A 133 9.08 -14.13 -28.75
C GLY A 133 9.00 -12.67 -28.32
N PHE A 134 9.56 -11.78 -29.13
CA PHE A 134 9.53 -10.34 -28.87
C PHE A 134 8.12 -9.76 -28.87
N THR A 135 7.27 -10.13 -29.83
CA THR A 135 5.86 -9.67 -29.88
C THR A 135 5.09 -10.16 -28.67
N ASN A 136 5.32 -11.41 -28.23
CA ASN A 136 4.68 -11.96 -27.05
C ASN A 136 5.11 -11.21 -25.78
N ALA A 137 6.42 -10.94 -25.61
CA ALA A 137 6.92 -10.12 -24.52
C ALA A 137 6.33 -8.70 -24.52
N ALA A 138 6.20 -8.09 -25.70
CA ALA A 138 5.60 -6.76 -25.84
C ALA A 138 4.11 -6.76 -25.44
N VAL A 139 3.33 -7.74 -25.92
CA VAL A 139 1.90 -7.88 -25.57
C VAL A 139 1.71 -8.05 -24.07
N VAL A 140 2.49 -8.94 -23.42
CA VAL A 140 2.43 -9.15 -21.97
C VAL A 140 2.79 -7.87 -21.22
N THR A 141 3.83 -7.16 -21.67
CA THR A 141 4.25 -5.89 -21.04
C THR A 141 3.17 -4.81 -21.19
N THR A 142 2.54 -4.70 -22.35
CA THR A 142 1.43 -3.76 -22.58
C THR A 142 0.23 -4.11 -21.71
N LEU A 143 -0.16 -5.39 -21.64
CA LEU A 143 -1.25 -5.86 -20.77
C LEU A 143 -0.96 -5.55 -19.30
N PHE A 144 0.28 -5.77 -18.86
CA PHE A 144 0.73 -5.47 -17.51
C PHE A 144 0.62 -3.97 -17.20
N ALA A 145 1.12 -3.13 -18.11
CA ALA A 145 1.08 -1.68 -17.98
C ALA A 145 -0.36 -1.13 -17.98
N THR A 146 -1.25 -1.66 -18.81
CA THR A 146 -2.66 -1.23 -18.85
C THR A 146 -3.42 -1.63 -17.59
N LEU A 147 -3.24 -2.86 -17.09
CA LEU A 147 -3.85 -3.30 -15.84
C LEU A 147 -3.40 -2.45 -14.64
N ILE A 148 -2.11 -2.12 -14.56
CA ILE A 148 -1.60 -1.21 -13.52
C ILE A 148 -2.18 0.18 -13.72
N GLY A 149 -2.09 0.74 -14.93
CA GLY A 149 -2.49 2.11 -15.23
C GLY A 149 -3.95 2.41 -14.88
N ILE A 150 -4.87 1.50 -15.22
CA ILE A 150 -6.31 1.67 -14.95
C ILE A 150 -6.62 1.60 -13.44
N THR A 151 -5.82 0.88 -12.66
CA THR A 151 -6.13 0.55 -11.26
C THR A 151 -5.43 1.47 -10.25
N VAL A 152 -4.43 2.24 -10.69
CA VAL A 152 -3.77 3.28 -9.87
C VAL A 152 -4.77 4.22 -9.18
N PRO A 153 -5.75 4.87 -9.84
CA PRO A 153 -6.63 5.85 -9.17
C PRO A 153 -7.54 5.19 -8.12
N ALA A 154 -7.98 3.96 -8.33
CA ALA A 154 -8.78 3.23 -7.34
C ALA A 154 -7.94 2.87 -6.11
N ARG A 155 -6.70 2.43 -6.31
CA ARG A 155 -5.76 2.10 -5.23
C ARG A 155 -5.32 3.33 -4.44
N LEU A 156 -5.13 4.47 -5.10
CA LEU A 156 -4.86 5.74 -4.42
C LEU A 156 -6.03 6.16 -3.54
N ARG A 157 -7.28 6.00 -4.01
CA ARG A 157 -8.47 6.23 -3.18
C ARG A 157 -8.56 5.26 -2.00
N GLN A 158 -8.34 3.97 -2.21
CA GLN A 158 -8.31 2.97 -1.13
C GLN A 158 -7.23 3.27 -0.09
N ARG A 159 -6.05 3.75 -0.53
CA ARG A 159 -4.98 4.16 0.38
C ARG A 159 -5.41 5.35 1.23
N ARG A 160 -6.09 6.35 0.65
CA ARG A 160 -6.65 7.49 1.38
C ARG A 160 -7.69 7.02 2.42
N TYR A 161 -8.63 6.18 2.02
CA TYR A 161 -9.59 5.59 2.96
C TYR A 161 -8.93 4.80 4.09
N GLY A 162 -7.83 4.09 3.82
CA GLY A 162 -7.07 3.40 4.84
C GLY A 162 -6.38 4.34 5.84
N ILE A 163 -5.87 5.48 5.36
CA ILE A 163 -5.26 6.53 6.21
C ILE A 163 -6.34 7.20 7.05
N GLU A 164 -7.46 7.60 6.44
CA GLU A 164 -8.61 8.17 7.13
C GLU A 164 -9.15 7.20 8.19
N ALA A 165 -9.37 5.94 7.85
CA ALA A 165 -9.84 4.93 8.80
C ALA A 165 -8.89 4.74 9.97
N LYS A 166 -7.56 4.81 9.75
CA LYS A 166 -6.56 4.77 10.81
C LYS A 166 -6.67 5.98 11.74
N LEU A 167 -6.84 7.19 11.18
CA LEU A 167 -7.02 8.41 11.96
C LEU A 167 -8.30 8.33 12.81
N TYR A 168 -9.42 7.95 12.22
CA TYR A 168 -10.70 7.78 12.93
C TYR A 168 -10.63 6.70 14.02
N ALA A 169 -9.96 5.57 13.76
CA ALA A 169 -9.78 4.52 14.76
C ALA A 169 -9.00 5.05 15.97
N ARG A 170 -7.90 5.78 15.74
CA ARG A 170 -7.11 6.41 16.82
C ARG A 170 -7.94 7.41 17.60
N GLY A 171 -8.68 8.30 16.92
CA GLY A 171 -9.53 9.28 17.57
C GLY A 171 -10.63 8.64 18.43
N ARG A 172 -11.23 7.55 17.96
CA ARG A 172 -12.22 6.78 18.74
C ARG A 172 -11.61 6.10 19.96
N THR A 173 -10.40 5.55 19.85
CA THR A 173 -9.70 4.96 21.00
C THR A 173 -9.41 6.01 22.07
N LEU A 174 -8.94 7.21 21.67
CA LEU A 174 -8.69 8.31 22.60
C LEU A 174 -9.99 8.85 23.23
N SER A 175 -11.05 8.99 22.43
CA SER A 175 -12.38 9.35 22.92
C SER A 175 -12.91 8.35 23.95
N ARG A 176 -12.77 7.04 23.69
CA ARG A 176 -13.11 5.98 24.64
C ARG A 176 -12.32 6.12 25.94
N ALA A 177 -11.00 6.31 25.85
CA ALA A 177 -10.14 6.47 27.01
C ALA A 177 -10.52 7.69 27.87
N LEU A 178 -10.85 8.82 27.25
CA LEU A 178 -11.32 10.01 27.96
C LEU A 178 -12.66 9.80 28.65
N LEU A 179 -13.60 9.08 28.01
CA LEU A 179 -14.88 8.74 28.63
C LEU A 179 -14.70 7.80 29.82
N GLU A 180 -13.87 6.77 29.68
CA GLU A 180 -13.56 5.82 30.75
C GLU A 180 -12.87 6.51 31.94
N TYR A 181 -11.90 7.39 31.68
CA TYR A 181 -11.30 8.22 32.72
C TYR A 181 -12.34 9.09 33.42
N ARG A 182 -13.25 9.72 32.66
CA ARG A 182 -14.32 10.55 33.22
C ARG A 182 -15.29 9.74 34.08
N GLU A 183 -15.62 8.50 33.69
CA GLU A 183 -16.46 7.61 34.48
C GLU A 183 -15.80 7.23 35.81
N LEU A 184 -14.47 7.00 35.81
CA LEU A 184 -13.71 6.62 37.00
C LEU A 184 -13.44 7.80 37.95
N HIS A 185 -13.10 8.97 37.42
CA HIS A 185 -12.63 10.13 38.20
C HIS A 185 -13.64 11.27 38.31
N GLY A 186 -14.75 11.21 37.58
CA GLY A 186 -15.77 12.27 37.55
C GLY A 186 -15.32 13.58 36.90
N THR A 187 -14.07 13.67 36.45
CA THR A 187 -13.47 14.85 35.82
C THR A 187 -12.66 14.46 34.58
N VAL A 188 -12.29 15.46 33.79
CA VAL A 188 -11.53 15.33 32.55
C VAL A 188 -10.08 15.72 32.87
N PRO A 189 -9.04 14.96 32.45
CA PRO A 189 -7.68 15.17 32.92
C PRO A 189 -7.12 16.53 32.44
N PRO A 190 -6.25 17.20 33.21
CA PRO A 190 -5.61 18.43 32.77
C PRO A 190 -4.62 18.16 31.64
N GLN A 191 -4.35 19.17 30.81
CA GLN A 191 -3.51 19.04 29.60
C GLN A 191 -2.10 18.50 29.89
N GLU A 192 -1.49 18.94 31.00
CA GLU A 192 -0.12 18.57 31.39
C GLU A 192 0.00 17.10 31.83
N GLU A 193 -1.06 16.54 32.45
CA GLU A 193 -1.06 15.18 32.98
C GLU A 193 -1.81 14.19 32.09
N LEU A 194 -2.41 14.65 30.99
CA LEU A 194 -3.24 13.86 30.07
C LEU A 194 -2.64 12.49 29.73
N VAL A 195 -1.37 12.46 29.28
CA VAL A 195 -0.71 11.22 28.86
C VAL A 195 -0.43 10.29 30.05
N LYS A 196 -0.10 10.87 31.21
CA LYS A 196 0.20 10.11 32.43
C LYS A 196 -1.07 9.48 32.98
N GLU A 197 -2.14 10.26 33.07
CA GLU A 197 -3.44 9.83 33.58
C GLU A 197 -4.09 8.77 32.67
N LEU A 198 -4.10 8.97 31.36
CA LEU A 198 -4.69 8.00 30.42
C LEU A 198 -3.93 6.66 30.37
N ARG A 199 -2.65 6.62 30.77
CA ARG A 199 -1.88 5.37 30.89
C ARG A 199 -2.26 4.54 32.11
N THR A 200 -2.96 5.11 33.09
CA THR A 200 -3.41 4.38 34.28
C THR A 200 -4.65 3.52 34.02
N LEU A 201 -5.35 3.77 32.90
CA LEU A 201 -6.55 3.04 32.52
C LEU A 201 -6.24 1.57 32.13
N PRO A 202 -7.19 0.66 32.38
CA PRO A 202 -7.03 -0.74 31.97
C PRO A 202 -7.06 -0.86 30.43
N ASP A 203 -5.99 -1.37 29.83
CA ASP A 203 -5.86 -1.53 28.38
C ASP A 203 -5.47 -2.97 28.02
N PRO A 204 -6.44 -3.91 27.96
CA PRO A 204 -6.14 -5.33 27.72
C PRO A 204 -5.51 -5.57 26.33
N ASP A 205 -5.83 -4.73 25.35
CA ASP A 205 -5.39 -4.88 23.95
C ASP A 205 -4.18 -4.00 23.60
N GLY A 206 -3.68 -3.17 24.53
CA GLY A 206 -2.60 -2.21 24.26
C GLY A 206 -2.98 -1.05 23.32
N SER A 207 -4.28 -0.90 23.04
CA SER A 207 -4.83 0.07 22.09
C SER A 207 -4.69 1.52 22.54
N ILE A 208 -4.86 1.79 23.84
CA ILE A 208 -4.71 3.11 24.45
C ILE A 208 -3.23 3.46 24.49
N ALA A 209 -2.37 2.53 24.93
CA ALA A 209 -0.93 2.73 24.97
C ALA A 209 -0.36 3.10 23.58
N GLU A 210 -0.79 2.40 22.52
CA GLU A 210 -0.39 2.71 21.14
C GLU A 210 -0.93 4.06 20.67
N ALA A 211 -2.18 4.40 20.98
CA ALA A 211 -2.77 5.69 20.61
C ALA A 211 -2.05 6.88 21.29
N LEU A 212 -1.54 6.67 22.51
CA LEU A 212 -0.81 7.65 23.31
C LEU A 212 0.67 7.81 22.91
N ARG A 213 1.24 6.90 22.12
CA ARG A 213 2.68 6.87 21.81
C ARG A 213 3.17 8.12 21.09
N ASP A 214 2.42 8.56 20.08
CA ASP A 214 2.74 9.71 19.23
C ASP A 214 1.76 10.86 19.50
N LEU A 215 1.28 10.99 20.73
CA LEU A 215 0.26 11.96 21.07
C LEU A 215 0.90 13.29 21.47
N ASP A 216 0.52 14.36 20.76
CA ASP A 216 0.86 15.72 21.17
C ASP A 216 -0.26 16.28 22.07
N PRO A 217 0.00 16.57 23.35
CA PRO A 217 -1.00 17.15 24.25
C PRO A 217 -1.32 18.61 23.90
N SER A 218 -0.54 19.29 23.04
CA SER A 218 -0.71 20.72 22.74
C SER A 218 -2.09 21.07 22.15
N GLY A 219 -2.71 20.14 21.41
CA GLY A 219 -4.02 20.31 20.79
C GLY A 219 -5.23 20.02 21.70
N TYR A 220 -5.00 19.61 22.95
CA TYR A 220 -6.06 19.26 23.89
C TYR A 220 -6.48 20.46 24.76
N GLN A 221 -7.78 20.79 24.75
CA GLN A 221 -8.35 21.89 25.52
C GLN A 221 -9.53 21.39 26.39
N PRO A 222 -9.31 21.14 27.69
CA PRO A 222 -10.39 20.76 28.59
C PRO A 222 -11.29 21.98 28.85
N GLY A 223 -12.60 21.81 28.73
CA GLY A 223 -13.60 22.83 29.01
C GLY A 223 -14.59 22.38 30.09
N ALA A 224 -15.18 23.35 30.79
CA ALA A 224 -16.33 23.10 31.65
C ALA A 224 -17.42 24.11 31.30
N VAL A 225 -18.54 23.63 30.78
CA VAL A 225 -19.74 24.45 30.63
C VAL A 225 -20.56 24.24 31.91
N LEU A 226 -20.42 25.18 32.85
CA LEU A 226 -21.29 25.27 34.00
C LEU A 226 -22.73 25.47 33.49
N ALA A 227 -23.62 24.49 33.65
CA ALA A 227 -25.06 24.72 33.46
C ALA A 227 -25.67 25.46 34.67
N SER A 228 -24.91 26.33 35.32
CA SER A 228 -25.44 27.18 36.38
C SER A 228 -26.25 28.30 35.73
N ALA A 229 -27.57 28.20 35.90
CA ALA A 229 -28.58 29.24 35.72
C ALA A 229 -28.02 30.64 35.41
N THR A 230 -27.81 30.94 34.13
CA THR A 230 -27.84 32.35 33.75
C THR A 230 -29.21 32.86 34.16
N LYS A 231 -29.27 34.03 34.82
CA LYS A 231 -30.53 34.75 35.11
C LYS A 231 -31.28 35.18 33.83
N ALA A 232 -30.93 34.62 32.68
CA ALA A 232 -31.61 34.78 31.42
C ALA A 232 -32.76 33.75 31.37
N LYS A 233 -33.93 34.24 30.95
CA LYS A 233 -35.19 33.50 30.84
C LYS A 233 -34.95 32.10 30.25
N PRO A 234 -35.34 31.01 30.94
CA PRO A 234 -35.02 29.64 30.53
C PRO A 234 -35.54 29.39 29.12
N THR A 235 -34.64 29.11 28.20
CA THR A 235 -34.99 28.67 26.85
C THR A 235 -35.56 27.26 26.99
N ALA A 236 -36.81 27.06 26.60
CA ALA A 236 -37.49 25.77 26.76
C ALA A 236 -36.76 24.69 25.95
N LEU A 237 -36.03 23.81 26.64
CA LEU A 237 -35.41 22.63 26.04
C LEU A 237 -36.50 21.69 25.52
N ARG A 238 -36.71 21.66 24.20
CA ARG A 238 -37.55 20.68 23.50
C ARG A 238 -36.68 19.48 23.09
N GLY A 239 -36.82 18.37 23.81
CA GLY A 239 -36.21 17.09 23.45
C GLY A 239 -36.30 16.08 24.60
N GLY A 240 -36.97 14.94 24.38
CA GLY A 240 -37.28 13.96 25.42
C GLY A 240 -36.07 13.26 26.05
N ALA A 241 -34.90 13.28 25.40
CA ALA A 241 -33.71 12.54 25.85
C ALA A 241 -32.95 13.19 27.03
N ILE A 242 -33.23 14.46 27.37
CA ILE A 242 -32.51 15.18 28.44
C ILE A 242 -33.27 15.15 29.78
N ARG A 243 -34.53 14.69 29.80
CA ARG A 243 -35.37 14.69 31.02
C ARG A 243 -34.89 13.74 32.13
N ASN A 244 -34.01 12.79 31.83
CA ASN A 244 -33.56 11.82 32.82
C ASN A 244 -32.18 12.14 33.44
N ALA A 245 -31.48 13.17 32.95
CA ALA A 245 -30.19 13.59 33.54
C ALA A 245 -30.36 14.49 34.79
N SER A 246 -31.56 15.00 35.05
CA SER A 246 -31.84 15.91 36.18
C SER A 246 -32.44 15.22 37.41
N VAL A 247 -32.48 13.88 37.47
CA VAL A 247 -33.18 13.16 38.55
C VAL A 247 -32.26 12.11 39.20
N ASN A 248 -31.37 12.58 40.05
CA ASN A 248 -30.91 11.87 41.25
C ASN A 248 -30.32 12.88 42.24
N THR A 249 -31.17 13.79 42.72
CA THR A 249 -30.90 14.72 43.83
C THR A 249 -31.50 14.20 45.14
N THR A 250 -31.37 12.90 45.41
CA THR A 250 -31.68 12.29 46.71
C THR A 250 -30.41 11.89 47.45
N ALA A 251 -29.50 12.84 47.63
CA ALA A 251 -28.49 12.79 48.69
C ALA A 251 -28.27 14.24 49.15
N GLY A 252 -28.77 14.55 50.34
CA GLY A 252 -28.83 15.90 50.85
C GLY A 252 -27.46 16.53 51.07
N SER A 253 -27.23 17.68 50.47
CA SER A 253 -26.56 18.80 51.12
C SER A 253 -26.87 20.08 50.35
N ALA A 254 -27.17 21.16 51.08
CA ALA A 254 -27.53 22.45 50.55
C ALA A 254 -26.31 23.10 49.87
N GLY A 255 -26.33 23.14 48.55
CA GLY A 255 -25.39 23.85 47.68
C GLY A 255 -25.94 23.76 46.26
N ASP A 256 -26.08 24.90 45.60
CA ASP A 256 -26.63 25.06 44.24
C ASP A 256 -25.67 24.42 43.21
N HIS A 257 -25.59 23.09 43.21
CA HIS A 257 -24.72 22.33 42.31
C HIS A 257 -25.43 22.20 40.96
N GLY A 258 -25.33 23.24 40.15
CA GLY A 258 -25.70 23.17 38.73
C GLY A 258 -24.99 21.99 38.07
N ILE A 259 -25.72 21.25 37.23
CA ILE A 259 -25.18 20.10 36.48
C ILE A 259 -24.08 20.63 35.56
N ALA A 260 -22.81 20.48 35.92
CA ALA A 260 -21.70 20.90 35.08
C ALA A 260 -21.49 19.87 33.97
N PHE A 261 -21.76 20.25 32.72
CA PHE A 261 -21.34 19.46 31.57
C PHE A 261 -19.88 19.80 31.30
N THR A 262 -18.96 18.96 31.79
CA THR A 262 -17.57 19.04 31.34
C THR A 262 -17.53 18.62 29.88
N ASN A 263 -17.15 19.56 29.03
CA ASN A 263 -17.02 19.35 27.59
C ASN A 263 -15.54 19.43 27.25
N TYR A 264 -15.05 18.57 26.37
CA TYR A 264 -13.66 18.66 25.93
C TYR A 264 -13.61 18.89 24.43
N ASP A 265 -12.63 19.68 24.00
CA ASP A 265 -12.27 19.83 22.60
C ASP A 265 -10.84 19.37 22.45
N TRP A 266 -10.63 18.37 21.62
CA TRP A 266 -9.30 17.87 21.32
C TRP A 266 -9.08 17.86 19.83
N ARG A 267 -8.09 18.64 19.40
CA ARG A 267 -7.58 18.63 18.03
C ARG A 267 -6.39 17.69 17.95
N LEU A 268 -6.53 16.67 17.10
CA LEU A 268 -5.44 15.78 16.73
C LEU A 268 -4.94 16.19 15.35
N PRO A 269 -3.61 16.23 15.15
CA PRO A 269 -3.05 16.63 13.88
C PRO A 269 -3.40 15.60 12.79
N GLY A 270 -3.67 16.10 11.58
CA GLY A 270 -3.98 15.32 10.39
C GLY A 270 -2.82 14.51 9.81
N GLU A 271 -2.85 14.24 8.50
CA GLU A 271 -1.79 13.46 7.82
C GLU A 271 -0.47 14.24 7.75
N ASP A 272 -0.56 15.56 7.63
CA ASP A 272 0.56 16.48 7.53
C ASP A 272 1.32 16.71 8.85
N LYS A 273 0.71 16.28 9.98
CA LYS A 273 1.21 16.47 11.34
C LYS A 273 1.30 17.95 11.77
N ILE A 274 0.55 18.83 11.12
CA ILE A 274 0.51 20.26 11.44
C ILE A 274 -0.84 20.54 12.10
N LEU A 275 -0.83 21.17 13.27
CA LEU A 275 -2.07 21.57 13.93
C LEU A 275 -2.67 22.82 13.30
N ASN A 276 -3.99 22.92 13.39
CA ASN A 276 -4.87 23.97 12.85
C ASN A 276 -5.02 23.96 11.33
N THR A 277 -5.03 22.78 10.73
CA THR A 277 -5.35 22.56 9.31
C THR A 277 -6.75 21.96 9.16
N ASP A 278 -7.29 21.97 7.93
CA ASP A 278 -8.66 21.49 7.65
C ASP A 278 -8.80 19.95 7.79
N ASP A 279 -7.68 19.22 7.74
CA ASP A 279 -7.62 17.76 7.88
C ASP A 279 -7.43 17.28 9.33
N ASP A 280 -7.30 18.21 10.28
CA ASP A 280 -7.25 17.89 11.69
C ASP A 280 -8.52 17.15 12.14
N LEU A 281 -8.33 16.20 13.05
CA LEU A 281 -9.41 15.44 13.64
C LEU A 281 -9.84 16.11 14.95
N ILE A 282 -11.05 16.62 15.00
CA ILE A 282 -11.67 17.16 16.21
C ILE A 282 -12.38 16.02 16.93
N ILE A 283 -12.04 15.84 18.21
CA ILE A 283 -12.78 15.04 19.17
C ILE A 283 -13.49 15.99 20.12
N ARG A 284 -14.82 16.04 20.04
CA ARG A 284 -15.64 16.86 20.94
C ARG A 284 -16.79 16.05 21.49
N ASP A 285 -16.77 15.80 22.79
CA ASP A 285 -17.84 15.12 23.52
C ASP A 285 -18.28 13.79 22.87
N GLY A 286 -17.30 12.98 22.45
CA GLY A 286 -17.55 11.69 21.78
C GLY A 286 -17.76 11.77 20.26
N LEU A 287 -17.97 12.96 19.70
CA LEU A 287 -17.99 13.16 18.25
C LEU A 287 -16.55 13.21 17.72
N VAL A 288 -16.23 12.33 16.78
CA VAL A 288 -14.91 12.26 16.12
C VAL A 288 -15.13 12.57 14.64
N MET A 289 -14.69 13.73 14.17
CA MET A 289 -14.83 14.17 12.78
C MET A 289 -13.73 15.16 12.38
N THR A 290 -13.50 15.34 11.08
CA THR A 290 -12.53 16.33 10.60
C THR A 290 -13.01 17.76 10.87
N VAL A 291 -12.11 18.75 10.88
CA VAL A 291 -12.49 20.17 11.02
C VAL A 291 -13.49 20.58 9.94
N ALA A 292 -13.27 20.18 8.69
CA ALA A 292 -14.17 20.46 7.57
C ALA A 292 -15.57 19.87 7.77
N ASP A 293 -15.65 18.61 8.22
CA ASP A 293 -16.91 17.94 8.53
C ASP A 293 -17.61 18.58 9.73
N PHE A 294 -16.84 19.00 10.73
CA PHE A 294 -17.33 19.68 11.92
C PHE A 294 -17.99 21.02 11.57
N GLN A 295 -17.32 21.85 10.77
CA GLN A 295 -17.90 23.13 10.31
C GLN A 295 -19.20 22.90 9.53
N THR A 296 -19.23 21.89 8.65
CA THR A 296 -20.43 21.53 7.87
C THR A 296 -21.57 21.04 8.78
N TYR A 297 -21.25 20.22 9.78
CA TYR A 297 -22.20 19.70 10.76
C TYR A 297 -22.84 20.82 11.58
N PHE A 298 -22.06 21.79 12.06
CA PHE A 298 -22.60 22.93 12.81
C PHE A 298 -23.35 23.93 11.93
N ALA A 299 -22.88 24.19 10.71
CA ALA A 299 -23.58 25.04 9.76
C ALA A 299 -24.99 24.49 9.47
N THR A 300 -25.08 23.20 9.13
CA THR A 300 -26.37 22.54 8.87
C THR A 300 -27.28 22.55 10.09
N ARG A 301 -26.75 22.26 11.29
CA ARG A 301 -27.55 22.25 12.53
C ARG A 301 -28.00 23.64 12.97
N SER A 302 -27.22 24.69 12.72
CA SER A 302 -27.59 26.08 13.04
C SER A 302 -28.68 26.64 12.12
N SER A 303 -28.82 26.08 10.92
CA SER A 303 -29.81 26.48 9.91
C SER A 303 -31.18 25.79 10.04
N ALA A 304 -31.30 24.80 10.93
CA ALA A 304 -32.57 24.13 11.20
C ALA A 304 -33.44 25.00 12.14
N PRO A 305 -34.64 25.43 11.72
CA PRO A 305 -35.53 26.30 12.50
C PRO A 305 -36.17 25.63 13.73
#